data_AF-A0A6C0IPT2-F1
#
_entry.id   AF-A0A6C0IPT2-F1
#
_cell.length_a   1.000
_cell.length_b   1.000
_cell.length_c   1.000
_cell.angle_alpha   90.00
_cell.angle_beta   90.00
_cell.angle_gamma   90.00
#
_symmetry.space_group_name_H-M   'P 1'
#
loop_
_entity.id
_entity.type
_entity.pdbx_description
1 polymer ?
#
loop_
_entity_poly.entity_id
_entity_poly.type
_entity_poly.pdbx_seq_one_letter_code
_entity_poly.pdbx_strand_id
1 'polypeptide(L)'
;MQIIYIYILNRIRDKFINYIIMANIVFHNNTVALNDMWYDSHAQLVRMVAFDLKATSEQIDELLEKYVGNKQKMKAQKNPYAPKKPKSSYFYFCDVVRPNLIGNFKAQNPGKSVQIKDIAKELGKRWKLLTDKDKNKYIQEASVDKKRYEEEMNEFNEKYG
;
A
#
# COMPACT_ATOMS: atom_id res chain seq x y z
N MET A 1 7.36 44.86 5.99
CA MET A 1 7.85 44.16 7.20
C MET A 1 6.84 43.15 7.75
N GLN A 2 5.57 43.53 7.98
CA GLN A 2 4.56 42.65 8.60
C GLN A 2 4.20 41.41 7.76
N ILE A 3 4.11 41.55 6.44
CA ILE A 3 3.82 40.44 5.50
C ILE A 3 4.92 39.36 5.55
N ILE A 4 6.19 39.79 5.60
CA ILE A 4 7.35 38.88 5.64
C ILE A 4 7.38 38.10 6.96
N TYR A 5 7.07 38.78 8.09
CA TYR A 5 7.01 38.14 9.40
C TYR A 5 5.89 37.07 9.48
N ILE A 6 4.69 37.40 8.98
CA ILE A 6 3.57 36.44 8.90
C ILE A 6 3.95 35.23 8.03
N TYR A 7 4.62 35.45 6.89
CA TYR A 7 5.09 34.37 6.03
C TYR A 7 6.10 33.45 6.74
N ILE A 8 7.08 34.02 7.46
CA ILE A 8 8.07 33.26 8.21
C ILE A 8 7.39 32.43 9.32
N LEU A 9 6.48 33.02 10.08
CA LEU A 9 5.75 32.31 11.14
C LEU A 9 4.90 31.15 10.59
N ASN A 10 4.19 31.37 9.49
CA ASN A 10 3.43 30.30 8.83
C ASN A 10 4.35 29.16 8.39
N ARG A 11 5.50 29.47 7.78
CA ARG A 11 6.47 28.45 7.36
C ARG A 11 7.05 27.64 8.52
N ILE A 12 7.31 28.30 9.67
CA ILE A 12 7.78 27.62 10.88
C ILE A 12 6.68 26.70 11.44
N ARG A 13 5.45 27.21 11.53
CA ARG A 13 4.28 26.42 11.97
C ARG A 13 4.08 25.19 11.09
N ASP A 14 4.13 25.34 9.77
CA ASP A 14 3.92 24.23 8.83
C ASP A 14 5.03 23.18 8.98
N LYS A 15 6.29 23.59 9.13
CA LYS A 15 7.39 22.66 9.44
C LYS A 15 7.17 21.91 10.75
N PHE A 16 6.73 22.60 11.80
CA PHE A 16 6.49 21.99 13.10
C PHE A 16 5.32 21.00 13.07
N ILE A 17 4.21 21.34 12.41
CA ILE A 17 3.08 20.43 12.19
C ILE A 17 3.55 19.18 11.43
N ASN A 18 4.29 19.36 10.33
CA ASN A 18 4.80 18.25 9.54
C ASN A 18 5.71 17.32 10.37
N TYR A 19 6.58 17.88 11.21
CA TYR A 19 7.42 17.11 12.11
C TYR A 19 6.60 16.26 13.10
N ILE A 20 5.57 16.84 13.73
CA ILE A 20 4.69 16.10 14.65
C ILE A 20 3.98 14.95 13.93
N ILE A 21 3.47 15.19 12.72
CA ILE A 21 2.80 14.16 11.92
C ILE A 21 3.77 13.01 11.63
N MET A 22 4.99 13.31 11.20
CA MET A 22 6.02 12.28 10.93
C MET A 22 6.40 11.52 12.19
N ALA A 23 6.65 12.21 13.30
CA ALA A 23 7.04 11.58 14.57
C ALA A 23 5.95 10.63 15.08
N ASN A 24 4.67 11.02 14.96
CA ASN A 24 3.54 10.16 15.33
C ASN A 24 3.49 8.91 14.44
N ILE A 25 3.62 9.06 13.11
CA ILE A 25 3.64 7.93 12.18
C ILE A 25 4.80 6.97 12.48
N VAL A 26 6.00 7.50 12.74
CA VAL A 26 7.18 6.69 13.09
C VAL A 26 6.93 5.93 14.39
N PHE A 27 6.46 6.60 15.44
CA PHE A 27 6.14 5.96 16.71
C PHE A 27 5.09 4.86 16.57
N HIS A 28 4.00 5.13 15.84
CA HIS A 28 2.96 4.15 15.56
C HIS A 28 3.53 2.95 14.81
N ASN A 29 4.29 3.17 13.73
CA ASN A 29 4.87 2.09 12.93
C ASN A 29 5.89 1.26 13.71
N ASN A 30 6.68 1.89 14.58
CA ASN A 30 7.58 1.18 15.49
C ASN A 30 6.78 0.33 16.49
N THR A 31 5.66 0.83 16.99
CA THR A 31 4.77 0.07 17.89
C THR A 31 4.19 -1.15 17.18
N VAL A 32 3.75 -1.01 15.91
CA VAL A 32 3.30 -2.14 15.09
C VAL A 32 4.40 -3.19 14.94
N ALA A 33 5.61 -2.76 14.58
CA ALA A 33 6.75 -3.66 14.40
C ALA A 33 7.14 -4.38 15.70
N LEU A 34 7.15 -3.67 16.83
CA LEU A 34 7.42 -4.24 18.15
C LEU A 34 6.35 -5.26 18.56
N ASN A 35 5.08 -4.98 18.31
CA ASN A 35 3.99 -5.93 18.56
C ASN A 35 4.15 -7.21 17.73
N ASP A 36 4.48 -7.07 16.45
CA ASP A 36 4.71 -8.23 15.57
C ASP A 36 5.90 -9.06 16.04
N MET A 37 7.03 -8.40 16.32
CA MET A 37 8.24 -9.05 16.80
C MET A 37 8.06 -9.73 18.16
N TRP A 38 7.36 -9.08 19.09
CA TRP A 38 7.05 -9.65 20.40
C TRP A 38 6.23 -10.93 20.25
N TYR A 39 5.13 -10.86 19.47
CA TYR A 39 4.26 -12.00 19.24
C TYR A 39 5.01 -13.16 18.59
N ASP A 40 5.73 -12.88 17.50
CA ASP A 40 6.42 -13.91 16.72
C ASP A 40 7.52 -14.59 17.57
N SER A 41 8.26 -13.82 18.36
CA SER A 41 9.27 -14.35 19.29
C SER A 41 8.67 -15.26 20.36
N HIS A 42 7.62 -14.82 21.06
CA HIS A 42 7.01 -15.61 22.12
C HIS A 42 6.28 -16.84 21.57
N ALA A 43 5.60 -16.70 20.44
CA ALA A 43 4.98 -17.82 19.75
C ALA A 43 6.04 -18.85 19.31
N GLN A 44 7.18 -18.39 18.80
CA GLN A 44 8.27 -19.29 18.40
C GLN A 44 8.84 -20.04 19.61
N LEU A 45 9.08 -19.38 20.75
CA LEU A 45 9.57 -20.05 21.95
C LEU A 45 8.60 -21.13 22.44
N VAL A 46 7.29 -20.82 22.50
CA VAL A 46 6.27 -21.81 22.89
C VAL A 46 6.23 -22.96 21.90
N ARG A 47 6.29 -22.69 20.59
CA ARG A 47 6.35 -23.74 19.55
C ARG A 47 7.58 -24.63 19.71
N MET A 48 8.76 -24.05 19.98
CA MET A 48 10.00 -24.81 20.15
C MET A 48 9.94 -25.72 21.38
N VAL A 49 9.53 -25.19 22.54
CA VAL A 49 9.41 -25.99 23.77
C VAL A 49 8.37 -27.09 23.62
N ALA A 50 7.22 -26.79 23.03
CA ALA A 50 6.18 -27.78 22.81
C ALA A 50 6.61 -28.86 21.81
N PHE A 51 7.38 -28.51 20.79
CA PHE A 51 7.97 -29.46 19.85
C PHE A 51 8.97 -30.41 20.53
N ASP A 52 9.85 -29.90 21.39
CA ASP A 52 10.82 -30.72 22.14
C ASP A 52 10.13 -31.71 23.08
N LEU A 53 8.98 -31.32 23.63
CA LEU A 53 8.10 -32.17 24.44
C LEU A 53 7.24 -33.14 23.61
N LYS A 54 7.42 -33.17 22.28
CA LYS A 54 6.64 -33.98 21.32
C LYS A 54 5.14 -33.72 21.39
N ALA A 55 4.73 -32.48 21.69
CA ALA A 55 3.33 -32.09 21.66
C ALA A 55 2.78 -32.14 20.21
N THR A 56 1.49 -32.45 20.09
CA THR A 56 0.76 -32.41 18.82
C THR A 56 0.50 -30.97 18.37
N SER A 57 0.19 -30.76 17.08
CA SER A 57 -0.12 -29.43 16.53
C SER A 57 -1.31 -28.76 17.24
N GLU A 58 -2.32 -29.53 17.59
CA GLU A 58 -3.52 -29.05 18.31
C GLU A 58 -3.17 -28.55 19.72
N GLN A 59 -2.31 -29.28 20.43
CA GLN A 59 -1.81 -28.87 21.74
C GLN A 59 -0.92 -27.63 21.64
N ILE A 60 -0.12 -27.50 20.59
CA ILE A 60 0.70 -26.29 20.35
C ILE A 60 -0.21 -25.07 20.17
N ASP A 61 -1.28 -25.20 19.39
CA ASP A 61 -2.21 -24.09 19.16
C ASP A 61 -2.98 -23.72 20.45
N GLU A 62 -3.38 -24.70 21.27
CA GLU A 62 -3.97 -24.45 22.59
C GLU A 62 -2.98 -23.74 23.53
N LEU A 63 -1.71 -24.15 23.56
CA LEU A 63 -0.67 -23.50 24.35
C LEU A 63 -0.40 -22.06 23.89
N LEU A 64 -0.40 -21.83 22.57
CA LEU A 64 -0.26 -20.48 22.01
C LEU A 64 -1.42 -19.60 22.40
N GLU A 65 -2.66 -20.09 22.30
CA GLU A 65 -3.84 -19.35 22.72
C GLU A 65 -3.81 -19.04 24.22
N LYS A 66 -3.42 -20.01 25.05
CA LYS A 66 -3.38 -19.87 26.50
C LYS A 66 -2.28 -18.93 27.02
N TYR A 67 -1.08 -19.00 26.46
CA TYR A 67 0.10 -18.32 27.01
C TYR A 67 0.55 -17.09 26.21
N VAL A 68 0.30 -17.06 24.89
CA VAL A 68 0.68 -15.93 24.02
C VAL A 68 -0.54 -15.11 23.61
N GLY A 69 -1.70 -15.76 23.46
CA GLY A 69 -2.94 -15.15 23.02
C GLY A 69 -2.98 -14.89 21.52
N ASN A 70 -3.87 -13.98 21.11
CA ASN A 70 -4.07 -13.62 19.71
C ASN A 70 -3.18 -12.44 19.29
N LYS A 71 -2.56 -12.54 18.11
CA LYS A 71 -1.79 -11.44 17.53
C LYS A 71 -2.67 -10.22 17.31
N GLN A 72 -2.28 -9.09 17.90
CA GLN A 72 -2.99 -7.84 17.68
C GLN A 72 -2.81 -7.39 16.23
N LYS A 73 -3.92 -7.17 15.53
CA LYS A 73 -3.92 -6.76 14.12
C LYS A 73 -3.78 -5.24 14.01
N MET A 74 -2.55 -4.75 14.12
CA MET A 74 -2.25 -3.33 13.90
C MET A 74 -1.77 -3.11 12.45
N LYS A 75 -2.14 -1.98 11.84
CA LYS A 75 -1.71 -1.61 10.49
C LYS A 75 -0.71 -0.47 10.54
N ALA A 76 0.40 -0.62 9.83
CA ALA A 76 1.35 0.45 9.61
C ALA A 76 0.67 1.60 8.83
N GLN A 77 0.94 2.82 9.26
CA GLN A 77 0.51 4.05 8.60
C GLN A 77 1.45 4.39 7.46
N LYS A 78 0.88 4.85 6.35
CA LYS A 78 1.65 5.30 5.18
C LYS A 78 2.09 6.74 5.38
N ASN A 79 3.30 7.07 4.95
CA ASN A 79 3.76 8.45 4.93
C ASN A 79 2.94 9.25 3.89
N PRO A 80 2.25 10.34 4.29
CA PRO A 80 1.49 11.19 3.37
C PRO A 80 2.31 11.91 2.30
N TYR A 81 3.61 12.15 2.56
CA TYR A 81 4.51 12.83 1.63
C TYR A 81 5.29 11.87 0.73
N ALA A 82 5.17 10.56 0.97
CA ALA A 82 5.85 9.59 0.12
C ALA A 82 5.29 9.68 -1.31
N PRO A 83 6.16 9.67 -2.33
CA PRO A 83 5.76 9.64 -3.73
C PRO A 83 4.79 8.51 -4.02
N LYS A 84 3.81 8.79 -4.88
CA LYS A 84 2.85 7.76 -5.28
C LYS A 84 3.55 6.75 -6.18
N LYS A 85 3.41 5.47 -5.83
CA LYS A 85 3.96 4.34 -6.60
C LYS A 85 3.65 4.45 -8.09
N PRO A 86 4.58 4.04 -8.96
CA PRO A 86 4.40 4.15 -10.39
C PRO A 86 3.32 3.17 -10.86
N LYS A 87 2.55 3.57 -11.85
CA LYS A 87 1.55 2.74 -12.52
C LYS A 87 2.25 1.78 -13.48
N SER A 88 1.79 0.52 -13.49
CA SER A 88 2.21 -0.44 -14.50
C SER A 88 1.53 -0.17 -15.84
N SER A 89 2.08 -0.72 -16.93
CA SER A 89 1.51 -0.59 -18.28
C SER A 89 0.06 -1.05 -18.36
N TYR A 90 -0.29 -2.11 -17.63
CA TYR A 90 -1.68 -2.58 -17.54
C TYR A 90 -2.62 -1.54 -16.91
N PHE A 91 -2.18 -0.77 -15.92
CA PHE A 91 -3.01 0.27 -15.31
C PHE A 91 -3.23 1.46 -16.25
N TYR A 92 -2.23 1.84 -17.06
CA TYR A 92 -2.42 2.82 -18.13
C TYR A 92 -3.45 2.35 -19.16
N PHE A 93 -3.38 1.08 -19.58
CA PHE A 93 -4.40 0.48 -20.42
C PHE A 93 -5.79 0.52 -19.77
N CYS A 94 -5.88 0.15 -18.49
CA CYS A 94 -7.14 0.20 -17.75
C CYS A 94 -7.73 1.61 -17.71
N ASP A 95 -6.93 2.64 -17.48
CA ASP A 95 -7.41 4.02 -17.39
C ASP A 95 -8.06 4.49 -18.70
N VAL A 96 -7.56 4.03 -19.85
CA VAL A 96 -8.10 4.35 -21.17
C VAL A 96 -9.35 3.52 -21.50
N VAL A 97 -9.32 2.21 -21.24
CA VAL A 97 -10.36 1.27 -21.72
C VAL A 97 -11.52 1.13 -20.75
N ARG A 98 -11.27 1.27 -19.44
CA ARG A 98 -12.29 1.09 -18.39
C ARG A 98 -13.50 2.02 -18.55
N PRO A 99 -13.38 3.33 -18.85
CA PRO A 99 -14.54 4.21 -19.00
C PRO A 99 -15.45 3.79 -20.16
N ASN A 100 -14.86 3.47 -21.32
CA ASN A 100 -15.62 2.99 -22.48
C ASN A 100 -16.32 1.66 -22.16
N LEU A 101 -15.60 0.74 -21.50
CA LEU A 101 -16.16 -0.54 -21.09
C LEU A 101 -17.34 -0.39 -20.12
N ILE A 102 -17.22 0.50 -19.12
CA ILE A 102 -18.32 0.82 -18.20
C ILE A 102 -19.53 1.36 -18.97
N GLY A 103 -19.32 2.27 -19.93
CA GLY A 103 -20.37 2.82 -20.78
C GLY A 103 -21.13 1.72 -21.54
N ASN A 104 -20.40 0.82 -22.20
CA ASN A 104 -20.99 -0.30 -22.93
C ASN A 104 -21.78 -1.25 -22.01
N PHE A 105 -21.24 -1.56 -20.81
CA PHE A 105 -21.93 -2.41 -19.85
C PHE A 105 -23.25 -1.81 -19.36
N LYS A 106 -23.28 -0.50 -19.08
CA LYS A 106 -24.50 0.22 -18.69
C LYS A 106 -25.54 0.24 -19.80
N ALA A 107 -25.11 0.44 -21.04
CA ALA A 107 -26.00 0.46 -22.21
C ALA A 107 -26.62 -0.91 -22.48
N GLN A 108 -25.83 -1.99 -22.35
CA GLN A 108 -26.31 -3.37 -22.55
C GLN A 108 -27.19 -3.88 -21.39
N ASN A 109 -27.03 -3.32 -20.19
CA ASN A 109 -27.77 -3.72 -19.00
C ASN A 109 -28.41 -2.51 -18.31
N PRO A 110 -29.42 -1.88 -18.94
CA PRO A 110 -30.11 -0.75 -18.33
C PRO A 110 -30.74 -1.18 -17.00
N GLY A 111 -30.51 -0.40 -15.94
CA GLY A 111 -31.08 -0.63 -14.61
C GLY A 111 -30.30 -1.60 -13.70
N LYS A 112 -29.24 -2.26 -14.19
CA LYS A 112 -28.36 -3.08 -13.32
C LYS A 112 -27.13 -2.29 -12.87
N SER A 113 -26.75 -2.45 -11.61
CA SER A 113 -25.50 -1.90 -11.09
C SER A 113 -24.31 -2.62 -11.74
N VAL A 114 -23.34 -1.85 -12.24
CA VAL A 114 -22.18 -2.42 -12.92
C VAL A 114 -21.22 -3.01 -11.89
N GLN A 115 -21.00 -4.33 -11.98
CA GLN A 115 -20.06 -4.99 -11.08
C GLN A 115 -18.62 -4.77 -11.52
N ILE A 116 -17.80 -4.20 -10.63
CA ILE A 116 -16.36 -3.96 -10.86
C ILE A 116 -15.63 -5.26 -11.20
N LYS A 117 -16.08 -6.39 -10.65
CA LYS A 117 -15.52 -7.73 -10.91
C LYS A 117 -15.63 -8.12 -12.39
N ASP A 118 -16.74 -7.81 -13.04
CA ASP A 118 -16.97 -8.20 -14.44
C ASP A 118 -16.17 -7.32 -15.39
N ILE A 119 -16.09 -6.01 -15.10
CA ILE A 119 -15.20 -5.08 -15.80
C ILE A 119 -13.74 -5.56 -15.70
N ALA A 120 -13.28 -5.92 -14.50
CA ALA A 120 -11.91 -6.35 -14.28
C ALA A 120 -11.57 -7.64 -15.06
N LYS A 121 -12.49 -8.61 -15.12
CA LYS A 121 -12.33 -9.82 -15.93
C LYS A 121 -12.18 -9.49 -17.41
N GLU A 122 -13.02 -8.61 -17.92
CA GLU A 122 -13.03 -8.25 -19.34
C GLU A 122 -11.80 -7.41 -19.73
N LEU A 123 -11.35 -6.48 -18.88
CA LEU A 123 -10.08 -5.76 -19.06
C LEU A 123 -8.89 -6.72 -19.12
N GLY A 124 -8.86 -7.74 -18.25
CA GLY A 124 -7.81 -8.76 -18.26
C GLY A 124 -7.78 -9.58 -19.55
N LYS A 125 -8.95 -9.92 -20.11
CA LYS A 125 -9.05 -10.59 -21.41
C LYS A 125 -8.54 -9.70 -22.54
N ARG A 126 -9.01 -8.46 -22.61
CA ARG A 126 -8.60 -7.50 -23.65
C ARG A 126 -7.10 -7.22 -23.62
N TRP A 127 -6.51 -7.08 -22.43
CA TRP A 127 -5.06 -6.91 -22.29
C TRP A 127 -4.26 -8.09 -22.85
N LYS A 128 -4.71 -9.33 -22.62
CA LYS A 128 -4.05 -10.52 -23.16
C LYS A 128 -4.15 -10.59 -24.69
N LEU A 129 -5.25 -10.11 -25.26
CA LEU A 129 -5.49 -10.07 -26.71
C LEU A 129 -4.72 -8.95 -27.43
N LEU A 130 -4.25 -7.93 -26.73
CA LEU A 130 -3.46 -6.87 -27.34
C LEU A 130 -2.14 -7.41 -27.90
N THR A 131 -1.77 -6.89 -29.08
CA THR A 131 -0.47 -7.16 -29.70
C THR A 131 0.65 -6.46 -28.93
N ASP A 132 1.89 -6.93 -29.09
CA ASP A 132 3.04 -6.29 -28.45
C ASP A 132 3.24 -4.84 -28.91
N LYS A 133 2.84 -4.53 -30.16
CA LYS A 133 2.87 -3.17 -30.70
C LYS A 133 1.90 -2.25 -29.95
N ASP A 134 0.69 -2.71 -29.67
CA ASP A 134 -0.31 -1.93 -28.93
C ASP A 134 0.06 -1.81 -27.44
N LYS A 135 0.64 -2.87 -26.87
CA LYS A 135 1.18 -2.86 -25.50
C LYS A 135 2.35 -1.89 -25.36
N ASN A 136 3.17 -1.74 -26.41
CA ASN A 136 4.37 -0.91 -26.37
C ASN A 136 4.08 0.54 -25.96
N LYS A 137 2.96 1.11 -26.42
CA LYS A 137 2.52 2.45 -25.98
C LYS A 137 2.40 2.54 -24.46
N TYR A 138 1.70 1.58 -23.84
CA TYR A 138 1.50 1.56 -22.40
C TYR A 138 2.77 1.19 -21.62
N ILE A 139 3.66 0.40 -22.23
CA ILE A 139 4.98 0.09 -21.66
C ILE A 139 5.85 1.36 -21.62
N GLN A 140 5.84 2.18 -22.66
CA GLN A 140 6.55 3.45 -22.69
C GLN A 140 6.00 4.42 -21.62
N GLU A 141 4.68 4.57 -21.52
CA GLU A 141 4.05 5.40 -20.47
C GLU A 141 4.43 4.93 -19.06
N ALA A 142 4.39 3.62 -18.80
CA ALA A 142 4.81 3.06 -17.53
C ALA A 142 6.32 3.23 -17.25
N SER A 143 7.16 3.18 -18.29
CA SER A 143 8.60 3.43 -18.14
C SER A 143 8.89 4.88 -17.78
N VAL A 144 8.16 5.84 -18.34
CA VAL A 144 8.29 7.26 -17.99
C VAL A 144 7.85 7.48 -16.55
N ASP A 145 6.73 6.90 -16.14
CA ASP A 145 6.21 7.03 -14.77
C ASP A 145 7.12 6.38 -13.73
N LYS A 146 7.78 5.27 -14.09
CA LYS A 146 8.81 4.65 -13.26
C LYS A 146 9.98 5.60 -13.02
N LYS A 147 10.47 6.30 -14.05
CA LYS A 147 11.54 7.30 -13.91
C LYS A 147 11.13 8.46 -13.02
N ARG A 148 9.93 9.02 -13.25
CA ARG A 148 9.34 10.06 -12.37
C ARG A 148 9.34 9.63 -10.90
N TYR A 149 8.88 8.41 -10.63
CA TYR A 149 8.85 7.89 -9.25
C TYR A 149 10.25 7.70 -8.66
N GLU A 150 11.22 7.22 -9.45
CA GLU A 150 12.61 7.09 -8.98
C GLU A 150 13.21 8.45 -8.61
N GLU A 151 12.98 9.48 -9.44
CA GLU A 151 13.39 10.86 -9.17
C GLU A 151 12.72 11.43 -7.92
N GLU A 152 11.38 11.37 -7.84
CA GLU A 152 10.63 11.84 -6.68
C GLU A 152 10.99 11.09 -5.39
N MET A 153 11.29 9.79 -5.49
CA MET A 153 11.70 8.97 -4.33
C MET A 153 13.11 9.32 -3.87
N ASN A 154 14.03 9.61 -4.79
CA ASN A 154 15.36 10.09 -4.42
C ASN A 154 15.25 11.44 -3.68
N GLU A 155 14.49 12.39 -4.21
CA GLU A 155 14.23 13.67 -3.54
C GLU A 155 13.55 13.50 -2.17
N PHE A 156 12.60 12.57 -2.08
CA PHE A 156 11.92 12.24 -0.82
C PHE A 156 12.91 11.67 0.20
N ASN A 157 13.78 10.74 -0.21
CA ASN A 157 14.79 10.15 0.68
C ASN A 157 15.85 11.17 1.10
N GLU A 158 16.25 12.10 0.23
CA GLU A 158 17.17 13.18 0.62
C GLU A 158 16.54 14.15 1.64
N LYS A 159 15.23 14.38 1.54
CA LYS A 159 14.52 15.34 2.38
C LYS A 159 14.02 14.74 3.70
N TYR A 160 13.71 13.44 3.72
CA TYR A 160 13.04 12.76 4.84
C TYR A 160 13.72 11.46 5.30
N GLY A 161 14.77 10.99 4.62
CA GLY A 161 15.61 9.87 5.06
C GLY A 161 16.63 10.31 6.11
#